data_AF-A0AAV3BKW0-F1
#
_entry.id   AF-A0AAV3BKW0-F1
#
_cell.length_a   1.000
_cell.length_b   1.000
_cell.length_c   1.000
_cell.angle_alpha   90.00
_cell.angle_beta   90.00
_cell.angle_gamma   90.00
#
_symmetry.space_group_name_H-M   'P 1'
#
loop_
_entity.id
_entity.type
_entity.pdbx_description
1 polymer ?
#
loop_
_entity_poly.entity_id
_entity_poly.type
_entity_poly.pdbx_seq_one_letter_code
_entity_poly.pdbx_strand_id
1 'polypeptide(L)'
;MKTAQEVANELNLTRTEVYNLLRKKRFSPLVKKNGGQVAISNELFKLLEEEIKSKRNNIKQQENKNIDIKQEDKLLEEKNIISDIKAEEKPDFNTIEVLQNQIKLKDSQIIILNNIITNNLKRIKELEEKNHEFKELHEEVNNLKFVIDSVQTKKKRKRLLGVF
;
A
#
# COMPACT_ATOMS: atom_id res chain seq x y z
N MET A 1 30.19 0.91 -7.29
CA MET A 1 29.18 1.45 -6.35
C MET A 1 28.41 2.51 -7.11
N LYS A 2 27.11 2.63 -6.89
CA LYS A 2 26.25 3.56 -7.62
C LYS A 2 25.80 4.72 -6.74
N THR A 3 25.55 5.87 -7.33
CA THR A 3 24.95 7.01 -6.63
C THR A 3 23.42 6.87 -6.58
N ALA A 4 22.77 7.60 -5.67
CA ALA A 4 21.30 7.64 -5.63
C ALA A 4 20.67 8.15 -6.95
N GLN A 5 21.39 8.99 -7.70
CA GLN A 5 20.93 9.49 -8.99
C GLN A 5 21.02 8.43 -10.09
N GLU A 6 22.10 7.65 -10.13
CA GLU A 6 22.26 6.54 -11.06
C GLU A 6 21.18 5.47 -10.83
N VAL A 7 20.91 5.14 -9.56
CA VAL A 7 19.86 4.17 -9.22
C VAL A 7 18.46 4.69 -9.54
N ALA A 8 18.23 6.00 -9.41
CA ALA A 8 16.98 6.63 -9.81
C ALA A 8 16.75 6.47 -11.31
N ASN A 9 17.77 6.76 -12.13
CA ASN A 9 17.70 6.62 -13.58
C ASN A 9 17.51 5.16 -14.02
N GLU A 10 18.22 4.20 -13.41
CA GLU A 10 18.12 2.79 -13.80
C GLU A 10 16.81 2.11 -13.38
N LEU A 11 16.21 2.52 -12.26
CA LEU A 11 14.96 1.93 -11.77
C LEU A 11 13.71 2.70 -12.25
N ASN A 12 13.88 3.76 -13.04
CA ASN A 12 12.83 4.72 -13.40
C ASN A 12 12.09 5.25 -12.17
N LEU A 13 12.86 5.78 -11.21
CA LEU A 13 12.37 6.39 -9.98
C LEU A 13 12.88 7.81 -9.86
N THR A 14 12.20 8.62 -9.05
CA THR A 14 12.74 9.91 -8.62
C THR A 14 13.85 9.70 -7.59
N ARG A 15 14.78 10.66 -7.53
CA ARG A 15 15.86 10.66 -6.51
C ARG A 15 15.31 10.59 -5.09
N THR A 16 14.17 11.23 -4.84
CA THR A 16 13.46 11.22 -3.54
C THR A 16 12.93 9.84 -3.19
N GLU A 17 12.34 9.12 -4.16
CA GLU A 17 11.87 7.75 -3.94
C GLU A 17 13.00 6.80 -3.61
N VAL A 18 14.17 6.97 -4.25
CA VAL A 18 15.38 6.22 -3.90
C VAL A 18 15.77 6.47 -2.44
N TYR A 19 15.82 7.73 -1.99
CA TYR A 19 16.11 8.02 -0.57
C TYR A 19 15.07 7.45 0.39
N ASN A 20 13.78 7.48 0.02
CA ASN A 20 12.71 6.91 0.83
C ASN A 20 12.82 5.39 0.94
N LEU A 21 13.22 4.70 -0.13
CA LEU A 21 13.52 3.26 -0.09
C LEU A 21 14.71 3.01 0.85
N LEU A 22 15.80 3.75 0.70
CA LEU A 22 17.00 3.57 1.50
C LEU A 22 16.79 3.86 3.00
N ARG A 23 15.82 4.69 3.37
CA ARG A 23 15.44 4.94 4.77
C ARG A 23 14.68 3.80 5.43
N LYS A 24 14.16 2.82 4.68
CA LYS A 24 13.46 1.67 5.26
C LYS A 24 14.40 0.87 6.15
N LYS A 25 13.89 0.35 7.28
CA LYS A 25 14.67 -0.40 8.29
C LYS A 25 15.52 -1.53 7.70
N ARG A 26 15.05 -2.18 6.62
CA ARG A 26 15.77 -3.29 5.98
C ARG A 26 16.94 -2.86 5.08
N PHE A 27 16.93 -1.63 4.55
CA PHE A 27 17.93 -1.16 3.59
C PHE A 27 18.91 -0.18 4.24
N SER A 28 18.45 0.55 5.28
CA SER A 28 19.26 1.51 6.04
C SER A 28 20.63 0.96 6.50
N PRO A 29 20.76 -0.29 7.01
CA PRO A 29 22.05 -0.83 7.44
C PRO A 29 23.02 -1.13 6.28
N LEU A 30 22.52 -1.28 5.06
CA LEU A 30 23.29 -1.64 3.87
C LEU A 30 23.81 -0.40 3.11
N VAL A 31 23.36 0.79 3.52
CA VAL A 31 23.74 2.06 2.91
C VAL A 31 25.12 2.49 3.40
N LYS A 32 26.06 2.67 2.47
CA LYS A 32 27.38 3.24 2.78
C LYS A 32 27.40 4.72 2.41
N LYS A 33 28.19 5.51 3.14
CA LYS A 33 28.45 6.92 2.81
C LYS A 33 29.89 7.06 2.36
N ASN A 34 30.11 7.62 1.17
CA ASN A 34 31.42 8.00 0.68
C ASN A 34 31.44 9.52 0.54
N GLY A 35 32.24 10.21 1.36
CA GLY A 35 32.39 11.67 1.27
C GLY A 35 31.08 12.46 1.43
N GLY A 36 30.18 12.00 2.31
CA GLY A 36 28.87 12.64 2.54
C GLY A 36 27.77 12.26 1.53
N GLN A 37 28.12 11.57 0.43
CA GLN A 37 27.16 11.05 -0.53
C GLN A 37 26.80 9.60 -0.23
N VAL A 38 25.56 9.24 -0.55
CA VAL A 38 25.05 7.88 -0.41
C VAL A 38 25.60 7.02 -1.54
N ALA A 39 26.37 5.99 -1.17
CA ALA A 39 26.96 5.01 -2.07
C ALA A 39 26.21 3.68 -1.94
N ILE A 40 25.63 3.23 -3.04
CA ILE A 40 24.80 2.04 -3.13
C ILE A 40 25.66 0.89 -3.69
N SER A 41 25.79 -0.20 -2.96
CA SER A 41 26.50 -1.39 -3.45
C SER A 41 25.69 -2.09 -4.55
N ASN A 42 26.36 -2.91 -5.37
CA ASN A 42 25.67 -3.69 -6.40
C ASN A 42 24.67 -4.70 -5.79
N GLU A 43 24.95 -5.20 -4.59
CA GLU A 43 24.05 -6.08 -3.82
C GLU A 43 22.80 -5.33 -3.38
N LEU A 44 22.95 -4.13 -2.80
CA LEU A 44 21.83 -3.29 -2.39
C LEU A 44 20.99 -2.88 -3.60
N PHE A 45 21.62 -2.63 -4.74
CA PHE A 45 20.94 -2.35 -5.99
C PHE A 45 20.03 -3.51 -6.44
N LYS A 46 20.53 -4.76 -6.42
CA LYS A 46 19.70 -5.94 -6.76
C LYS A 46 18.49 -6.10 -5.84
N LEU A 47 18.67 -5.88 -4.54
CA LEU A 47 17.58 -5.93 -3.56
C LEU A 47 16.51 -4.84 -3.82
N LEU A 48 16.95 -3.64 -4.20
CA LEU A 48 16.04 -2.56 -4.60
C LEU A 48 15.33 -2.89 -5.92
N GLU A 49 16.02 -3.51 -6.88
CA GLU A 49 15.42 -3.94 -8.13
C GLU A 49 14.33 -5.01 -7.89
N GLU A 50 14.58 -6.01 -7.05
CA GLU A 50 13.62 -7.04 -6.66
C GLU A 50 12.42 -6.46 -5.89
N GLU A 51 12.65 -5.51 -4.98
CA GLU A 51 11.60 -4.75 -4.29
C GLU A 51 10.67 -4.04 -5.28
N ILE A 52 11.24 -3.39 -6.30
CA ILE A 52 10.46 -2.65 -7.28
C ILE A 52 9.75 -3.58 -8.24
N LYS A 53 10.39 -4.67 -8.69
CA LYS A 53 9.75 -5.71 -9.51
C LYS A 53 8.60 -6.38 -8.77
N SER A 54 8.77 -6.74 -7.50
CA SER A 54 7.69 -7.34 -6.69
C SER A 54 6.52 -6.38 -6.47
N LYS A 55 6.79 -5.09 -6.20
CA LYS A 55 5.74 -4.05 -6.14
C LYS A 55 4.98 -3.91 -7.45
N ARG A 56 5.68 -3.82 -8.59
CA ARG A 56 5.07 -3.75 -9.94
C ARG A 56 4.26 -5.01 -10.26
N ASN A 57 4.73 -6.19 -9.86
CA ASN A 57 4.03 -7.45 -10.09
C ASN A 57 2.79 -7.62 -9.19
N ASN A 58 2.83 -7.13 -7.95
CA ASN A 58 1.65 -7.13 -7.07
C ASN A 58 0.54 -6.21 -7.58
N ILE A 59 0.90 -5.09 -8.20
CA ILE A 59 -0.05 -4.20 -8.91
C ILE A 59 -0.67 -4.96 -10.11
N LYS A 60 0.15 -5.62 -10.93
CA LYS A 60 -0.35 -6.48 -12.05
C LYS A 60 -1.20 -7.68 -11.59
N GLN A 61 -0.93 -8.24 -10.42
CA GLN A 61 -1.74 -9.33 -9.85
C GLN A 61 -3.06 -8.83 -9.23
N GLN A 62 -3.10 -7.59 -8.73
CA GLN A 62 -4.36 -6.92 -8.37
C GLN A 62 -5.19 -6.58 -9.62
N GLU A 63 -4.57 -6.16 -10.72
CA GLU A 63 -5.24 -5.99 -12.02
C GLU A 63 -5.78 -7.32 -12.59
N ASN A 64 -5.07 -8.44 -12.40
CA ASN A 64 -5.49 -9.75 -12.92
C ASN A 64 -6.59 -10.44 -12.09
N LYS A 65 -6.90 -9.98 -10.86
CA LYS A 65 -8.09 -10.42 -10.11
C LYS A 65 -9.32 -9.55 -10.38
N ASN A 66 -9.13 -8.41 -11.06
CA ASN A 66 -10.18 -7.53 -11.58
C ASN A 66 -10.30 -7.73 -13.09
N ILE A 67 -10.68 -8.94 -13.52
CA ILE A 67 -11.06 -9.18 -14.92
C ILE A 67 -12.44 -8.54 -15.11
N ASP A 68 -12.47 -7.23 -15.32
CA ASP A 68 -13.39 -6.53 -16.23
C ASP A 68 -13.06 -5.03 -16.48
N ILE A 69 -11.78 -4.62 -16.50
CA ILE A 69 -11.42 -3.18 -16.69
C ILE A 69 -10.43 -2.96 -17.86
N LYS A 70 -9.88 -4.03 -18.45
CA LYS A 70 -8.78 -3.93 -19.44
C LYS A 70 -9.13 -3.29 -20.80
N GLN A 71 -10.40 -3.03 -21.10
CA GLN A 71 -10.76 -2.30 -22.33
C GLN A 71 -10.79 -0.78 -22.15
N GLU A 72 -10.98 -0.26 -20.93
CA GLU A 72 -11.04 1.18 -20.69
C GLU A 72 -9.64 1.81 -20.50
N ASP A 73 -8.68 1.09 -19.93
CA ASP A 73 -7.35 1.64 -19.65
C ASP A 73 -6.53 1.98 -20.91
N LYS A 74 -6.72 1.24 -22.02
CA LYS A 74 -6.11 1.58 -23.32
C LYS A 74 -6.67 2.86 -23.93
N LEU A 75 -7.96 3.16 -23.69
CA LEU A 75 -8.58 4.41 -24.13
C LEU A 75 -8.20 5.59 -23.21
N LEU A 76 -7.85 5.31 -21.95
CA LEU A 76 -7.34 6.28 -20.99
C LEU A 76 -5.89 6.70 -21.28
N GLU A 77 -5.01 5.81 -21.75
CA GLU A 77 -3.66 6.18 -22.18
C GLU A 77 -3.66 7.02 -23.48
N GLU A 78 -4.55 6.74 -24.44
CA GLU A 78 -4.69 7.56 -25.66
C GLU A 78 -5.31 8.94 -25.40
N LYS A 79 -6.12 9.11 -24.33
CA LYS A 79 -6.77 10.39 -23.98
C LYS A 79 -6.04 11.22 -22.92
N ASN A 80 -5.02 10.67 -22.26
CA ASN A 80 -4.21 11.36 -21.25
C ASN A 80 -2.92 11.98 -21.81
N ILE A 81 -2.81 12.18 -23.14
CA ILE A 81 -1.85 13.15 -23.68
C ILE A 81 -2.38 14.53 -23.31
N ILE A 82 -2.04 14.97 -22.10
CA ILE A 82 -2.10 16.36 -21.69
C ILE A 82 -1.07 17.07 -22.58
N SER A 83 -1.49 17.51 -23.76
CA SER A 83 -0.78 18.56 -24.46
C SER A 83 -0.81 19.76 -23.51
N ASP A 84 0.35 20.15 -23.00
CA ASP A 84 0.58 21.46 -22.43
C ASP A 84 0.20 22.49 -23.50
N ILE A 85 -1.07 22.90 -23.52
CA ILE A 85 -1.56 23.98 -24.37
C ILE A 85 -0.97 25.25 -23.74
N LYS A 86 0.26 25.58 -24.17
CA LYS A 86 0.72 26.97 -24.16
C LYS A 86 -0.34 27.75 -24.92
N ALA A 87 -1.05 28.61 -24.20
CA ALA A 87 -2.10 29.45 -24.72
C ALA A 87 -1.50 30.42 -25.75
N GLU A 88 -1.46 30.00 -27.01
CA GLU A 88 -1.43 30.91 -28.15
C GLU A 88 -2.85 31.38 -28.38
N GLU A 89 -3.05 32.70 -28.21
CA GLU A 89 -4.31 33.38 -28.46
C GLU A 89 -4.80 33.11 -29.89
N LYS A 90 -5.91 32.37 -30.00
CA LYS A 90 -6.72 32.30 -31.22
C LYS A 90 -8.15 32.77 -30.93
N PRO A 91 -8.75 33.58 -31.83
CA PRO A 91 -10.08 34.13 -31.64
C PRO A 91 -11.10 33.06 -32.02
N ASP A 92 -11.58 32.36 -31.00
CA ASP A 92 -12.88 31.66 -30.88
C ASP A 92 -12.73 30.62 -29.75
N PHE A 93 -12.28 31.09 -28.59
CA PHE A 93 -12.20 30.27 -27.39
C PHE A 93 -13.61 30.10 -26.85
N ASN A 94 -14.28 29.00 -27.20
CA ASN A 94 -15.61 28.67 -26.67
C ASN A 94 -15.48 28.24 -25.21
N THR A 95 -15.34 29.23 -24.31
CA THR A 95 -15.12 29.05 -22.87
C THR A 95 -16.15 28.10 -22.24
N ILE A 96 -17.38 28.10 -22.76
CA ILE A 96 -18.47 27.23 -22.31
C ILE A 96 -18.14 25.75 -22.55
N GLU A 97 -17.61 25.41 -23.71
CA GLU A 97 -17.25 24.04 -24.08
C GLU A 97 -16.07 23.52 -23.25
N VAL A 98 -15.08 24.38 -23.03
CA VAL A 98 -13.93 24.07 -22.15
C VAL A 98 -14.40 23.79 -20.72
N LEU A 99 -15.30 24.61 -20.18
CA LEU A 99 -15.87 24.40 -18.84
C LEU A 99 -16.71 23.12 -18.76
N GLN A 100 -17.50 22.82 -19.79
CA GLN A 100 -18.28 21.57 -19.84
C GLN A 100 -17.38 20.33 -19.83
N ASN A 101 -16.27 20.35 -20.58
CA ASN A 101 -15.30 19.25 -20.57
C ASN A 101 -14.62 19.11 -19.20
N GLN A 102 -14.29 20.22 -18.54
CA GLN A 102 -13.75 20.19 -17.17
C GLN A 102 -14.75 19.62 -16.16
N ILE A 103 -16.04 19.96 -16.27
CA ILE A 103 -17.10 19.42 -15.41
C ILE A 103 -17.20 17.89 -15.58
N LYS A 104 -17.27 17.40 -16.82
CA LYS A 104 -17.32 15.95 -17.10
C LYS A 104 -16.12 15.18 -16.51
N LEU A 105 -14.93 15.78 -16.60
CA LEU A 105 -13.72 15.20 -15.99
C LEU A 105 -13.84 15.16 -14.46
N LYS A 106 -14.32 16.24 -13.84
CA LYS A 106 -14.54 16.28 -12.39
C LYS A 106 -15.61 15.29 -11.94
N ASP A 107 -16.70 15.14 -12.67
CA ASP A 107 -17.75 14.15 -12.37
C ASP A 107 -17.21 12.73 -12.42
N SER A 108 -16.38 12.43 -13.44
CA SER A 108 -15.71 11.13 -13.55
C SER A 108 -14.78 10.86 -12.36
N GLN A 109 -14.01 11.87 -11.93
CA GLN A 109 -13.16 11.79 -10.74
C GLN A 109 -13.99 11.55 -9.47
N ILE A 110 -15.14 12.23 -9.33
CA ILE A 110 -16.05 12.06 -8.19
C ILE A 110 -16.59 10.63 -8.14
N ILE A 111 -16.99 10.06 -9.28
CA ILE A 111 -17.46 8.67 -9.36
C ILE A 111 -16.37 7.69 -8.90
N ILE A 112 -15.13 7.87 -9.37
CA ILE A 112 -14.00 7.03 -8.97
C ILE A 112 -13.75 7.13 -7.46
N LEU A 113 -13.74 8.34 -6.91
CA LEU A 113 -13.56 8.57 -5.48
C LEU A 113 -14.67 7.92 -4.66
N ASN A 114 -15.92 8.04 -5.09
CA ASN A 114 -17.06 7.41 -4.42
C ASN A 114 -16.92 5.88 -4.38
N ASN A 115 -16.53 5.26 -5.49
CA ASN A 115 -16.28 3.81 -5.53
C ASN A 115 -15.18 3.39 -4.55
N ILE A 116 -14.09 4.16 -4.46
CA ILE A 116 -13.00 3.91 -3.51
C ILE A 116 -13.52 4.02 -2.07
N ILE A 117 -14.30 5.08 -1.76
CA ILE A 117 -14.88 5.29 -0.44
C ILE A 117 -15.78 4.11 -0.06
N THR A 118 -16.71 3.71 -0.93
CA THR A 118 -17.63 2.60 -0.69
C THR A 118 -16.88 1.28 -0.42
N ASN A 119 -15.84 0.98 -1.22
CA ASN A 119 -15.02 -0.21 -1.01
C ASN A 119 -14.28 -0.18 0.33
N ASN A 120 -13.72 0.98 0.69
CA ASN A 120 -13.02 1.13 1.96
C ASN A 120 -13.97 1.00 3.16
N LEU A 121 -15.18 1.56 3.08
CA LEU A 121 -16.19 1.43 4.12
C LEU A 121 -16.60 -0.03 4.32
N LYS A 122 -16.80 -0.79 3.23
CA LYS A 122 -17.06 -2.22 3.31
C LYS A 122 -15.91 -2.96 4.02
N ARG A 123 -14.67 -2.63 3.67
CA ARG A 123 -13.48 -3.26 4.27
C ARG A 123 -13.34 -2.94 5.76
N ILE A 124 -13.65 -1.72 6.17
CA ILE A 124 -13.63 -1.32 7.58
C ILE A 124 -14.64 -2.18 8.36
N LYS A 125 -15.86 -2.31 7.85
CA LYS A 125 -16.90 -3.13 8.50
C LYS A 125 -16.47 -4.59 8.67
N GLU A 126 -15.89 -5.20 7.64
CA GLU A 126 -15.34 -6.57 7.73
C GLU A 126 -14.23 -6.72 8.79
N LEU A 127 -13.41 -5.69 8.98
CA LEU A 127 -12.34 -5.69 9.99
C LEU A 127 -12.89 -5.48 11.40
N GLU A 128 -13.93 -4.65 11.55
CA GLU A 128 -14.62 -4.44 12.83
C GLU A 128 -15.30 -5.72 13.31
N GLU A 129 -15.97 -6.46 12.42
CA GLU A 129 -16.58 -7.75 12.71
C GLU A 129 -15.52 -8.77 13.18
N LYS A 130 -14.39 -8.91 12.46
CA LYS A 130 -13.29 -9.78 12.88
C LYS A 130 -12.65 -9.39 14.20
N ASN A 131 -12.55 -8.09 14.47
CA ASN A 131 -12.01 -7.60 15.73
C ASN A 131 -12.97 -7.88 16.90
N HIS A 132 -14.28 -7.91 16.65
CA HIS A 132 -15.27 -8.32 17.63
C HIS A 132 -15.12 -9.81 17.97
N GLU A 133 -15.06 -10.69 16.97
CA GLU A 133 -14.81 -12.13 17.16
C GLU A 133 -13.52 -12.39 17.95
N PHE A 134 -12.45 -11.63 17.65
CA PHE A 134 -11.20 -11.74 18.38
C PHE A 134 -11.32 -11.38 19.86
N LYS A 135 -12.13 -10.35 20.20
CA LYS A 135 -12.38 -9.95 21.59
C LYS A 135 -13.14 -11.03 22.36
N GLU A 136 -14.16 -11.62 21.75
CA GLU A 136 -14.92 -12.73 22.34
C GLU A 136 -14.02 -13.94 22.62
N LEU A 137 -13.22 -14.34 21.63
CA LEU A 137 -12.27 -15.43 21.79
C LEU A 137 -11.22 -15.14 22.88
N HIS A 138 -10.75 -13.90 22.97
CA HIS A 138 -9.81 -13.50 24.01
C HIS A 138 -10.42 -13.62 25.41
N GLU A 139 -11.68 -13.24 25.58
CA GLU A 139 -12.40 -13.39 26.84
C GLU A 139 -12.58 -14.86 27.22
N GLU A 140 -12.97 -15.71 26.26
CA GLU A 140 -13.11 -17.15 26.48
C GLU A 140 -11.79 -17.80 26.91
N VAL A 141 -10.67 -17.45 26.26
CA VAL A 141 -9.33 -17.92 26.65
C VAL A 141 -8.97 -17.50 28.08
N ASN A 142 -9.29 -16.28 28.48
CA ASN A 142 -9.06 -15.81 29.86
C ASN A 142 -9.89 -16.58 30.88
N ASN A 143 -11.16 -16.88 30.56
CA ASN A 143 -12.03 -17.69 31.40
C ASN A 143 -11.50 -19.12 31.55
N LEU A 144 -11.07 -19.75 30.45
CA LEU A 144 -10.46 -21.08 30.48
C LEU A 144 -9.19 -21.11 31.32
N LYS A 145 -8.34 -20.08 31.22
CA LYS A 145 -7.15 -19.94 32.05
C LYS A 145 -7.50 -19.91 33.54
N PHE A 146 -8.49 -19.11 33.92
CA PHE A 146 -8.96 -19.03 35.31
C PHE A 146 -9.46 -20.39 35.83
N VAL A 147 -10.24 -21.11 35.01
CA VAL A 147 -10.73 -22.45 35.35
C VAL A 147 -9.57 -23.43 35.54
N ILE A 148 -8.60 -23.44 34.63
CA ILE A 148 -7.41 -24.30 34.73
C ILE A 148 -6.64 -24.02 36.01
N ASP A 149 -6.40 -22.76 36.35
CA ASP A 149 -5.69 -22.37 37.58
C ASP A 149 -6.45 -22.85 38.84
N SER A 150 -7.78 -22.74 38.84
CA SER A 150 -8.65 -23.26 39.91
C SER A 150 -8.58 -24.79 40.02
N VAL A 151 -8.57 -25.52 38.90
CA VAL A 151 -8.41 -26.98 38.90
C VAL A 151 -7.02 -27.38 39.39
N GLN A 152 -5.97 -26.70 38.95
CA GLN A 152 -4.60 -26.96 39.38
C GLN A 152 -4.41 -26.72 40.89
N THR A 153 -4.96 -25.64 41.43
CA THR A 153 -4.90 -25.35 42.88
C THR A 153 -5.66 -26.40 43.69
N LYS A 154 -6.87 -26.79 43.27
CA LYS A 154 -7.63 -27.90 43.89
C LYS A 154 -6.86 -29.22 43.85
N LYS A 155 -6.24 -29.56 42.71
CA LYS A 155 -5.41 -30.76 42.55
C LYS A 155 -4.21 -30.76 43.49
N LYS A 156 -3.49 -29.63 43.60
CA LYS A 156 -2.38 -29.47 44.55
C LYS A 156 -2.84 -29.68 45.99
N ARG A 157 -3.98 -29.10 46.38
CA ARG A 157 -4.56 -29.26 47.72
C ARG A 157 -4.95 -30.69 48.03
N LYS A 158 -5.60 -31.41 47.11
CA LYS A 158 -5.93 -32.84 47.28
C LYS A 158 -4.68 -33.69 47.51
N ARG A 159 -3.61 -33.46 46.74
CA ARG A 159 -2.32 -34.15 46.92
C ARG A 159 -1.71 -33.89 48.30
N LEU A 160 -1.77 -32.66 48.80
CA LEU A 160 -1.28 -32.31 50.14
C LEU A 160 -2.07 -32.98 51.26
N LEU A 161 -3.37 -33.19 51.07
CA LEU A 161 -4.26 -33.83 52.04
C LEU A 161 -4.25 -35.37 51.97
N GLY A 162 -3.50 -35.97 51.04
CA GLY A 162 -3.46 -37.43 50.85
C GLY A 162 -4.78 -38.03 50.35
N VAL A 163 -5.71 -37.19 49.86
CA VAL A 163 -7.00 -37.61 49.31
C VAL A 163 -6.81 -37.80 47.80
N PHE A 164 -6.55 -39.03 47.38
CA PHE A 164 -6.37 -39.42 45.98
C PHE A 164 -7.72 -39.63 45.28
#